data_AF-A0A1B6IKF9-F1
#
_entry.id   AF-A0A1B6IKF9-F1
#
_cell.length_a   1.000
_cell.length_b   1.000
_cell.length_c   1.000
_cell.angle_alpha   90.00
_cell.angle_beta   90.00
_cell.angle_gamma   90.00
#
_symmetry.space_group_name_H-M   'P 1'
#
loop_
_entity.id
_entity.type
_entity.pdbx_description
1 polymer ?
#
loop_
_entity_poly.entity_id
_entity_poly.type
_entity_poly.pdbx_seq_one_letter_code
_entity_poly.pdbx_strand_id
1 'polypeptide(L)'
;RLVLVLSTLPDVIPLLRIMVSVLRVPGIQSTKGILDPFSKILGYGIQNCSLKYHYLIDLCYLCNRSFTREREKQVLTRVVVFELVQAIKFKTAIPDTNFLMLINFILQDSGGMLPPTVAMDGNLPPPYPDGPVFNTGAAECMRQHLSDALDFLSDFHTLGKIKSYCKGMTVGLNEDTLGGTLKSGIAQYVALEMMRGNSRDNRAAARCLPWLYNTASSLQQGPREFLDCVGHIRLLSWLLLGSLSHTALHASTCTPVPQEASCHIADHIQIIMAGFAEQPKASVLHMSSLFHAFVLCQLWTVYLEQSAACNIPASEAHSTTMGILFDFWGKVTPCVLQLVSHSKVLAEMVNLHFLSL
;
A
#
# COMPACT_ATOMS: atom_id res chain seq x y z
N ARG A 1 -7.87 15.47 -32.19
CA ARG A 1 -7.59 16.93 -32.24
C ARG A 1 -7.32 17.51 -30.86
N LEU A 2 -8.19 17.33 -29.85
CA LEU A 2 -7.97 17.86 -28.48
C LEU A 2 -6.62 17.45 -27.87
N VAL A 3 -6.28 16.15 -27.86
CA VAL A 3 -5.02 15.63 -27.30
C VAL A 3 -3.78 16.28 -27.94
N LEU A 4 -3.83 16.59 -29.23
CA LEU A 4 -2.74 17.25 -29.96
C LEU A 4 -2.60 18.74 -29.61
N VAL A 5 -3.67 19.37 -29.09
CA VAL A 5 -3.65 20.75 -28.62
C VAL A 5 -3.26 20.81 -27.14
N LEU A 6 -3.56 19.79 -26.35
CA LEU A 6 -3.21 19.75 -24.92
C LEU A 6 -1.70 19.87 -24.71
N SER A 7 -0.89 19.24 -25.56
CA SER A 7 0.58 19.37 -25.54
C SER A 7 1.10 20.78 -25.84
N THR A 8 0.27 21.66 -26.38
CA THR A 8 0.62 23.06 -26.65
C THR A 8 0.25 24.00 -25.50
N LEU A 9 -0.47 23.51 -24.50
CA LEU A 9 -0.88 24.32 -23.35
C LEU A 9 0.23 24.34 -22.28
N PRO A 10 0.60 25.53 -21.77
CA PRO A 10 1.58 25.63 -20.69
C PRO A 10 1.03 25.15 -19.35
N ASP A 11 -0.30 25.18 -19.16
CA ASP A 11 -0.98 24.79 -17.93
C ASP A 11 -2.39 24.27 -18.22
N VAL A 12 -2.78 23.21 -17.50
CA VAL A 12 -4.11 22.58 -17.57
C VAL A 12 -5.09 23.16 -16.54
N ILE A 13 -4.63 23.90 -15.53
CA ILE A 13 -5.47 24.45 -14.44
C ILE A 13 -6.68 25.25 -14.96
N PRO A 14 -6.57 26.16 -15.95
CA PRO A 14 -7.73 26.87 -16.47
C PRO A 14 -8.81 25.93 -17.02
N LEU A 15 -8.41 24.84 -17.70
CA LEU A 15 -9.33 23.83 -18.18
C LEU A 15 -9.99 23.08 -17.04
N LEU A 16 -9.24 22.70 -16.00
CA LEU A 16 -9.81 22.04 -14.82
C LEU A 16 -10.84 22.92 -14.11
N ARG A 17 -10.60 24.24 -14.00
CA ARG A 17 -11.57 25.21 -13.46
C ARG A 17 -12.85 25.28 -14.29
N ILE A 18 -12.71 25.29 -15.62
CA ILE A 18 -13.86 25.27 -16.54
C ILE A 18 -14.64 23.97 -16.34
N MET A 19 -13.96 22.82 -16.29
CA MET A 19 -14.58 21.51 -16.08
C MET A 19 -15.38 21.47 -14.77
N VAL A 20 -14.81 21.92 -13.66
CA VAL A 20 -15.50 22.04 -12.36
C VAL A 20 -16.74 22.92 -12.48
N SER A 21 -16.62 24.07 -13.14
CA SER A 21 -17.73 25.02 -13.32
C SER A 21 -18.86 24.41 -14.16
N VAL A 22 -18.52 23.69 -15.24
CA VAL A 22 -19.48 23.01 -16.12
C VAL A 22 -20.21 21.88 -15.37
N LEU A 23 -19.52 21.10 -14.54
CA LEU A 23 -20.16 20.03 -13.76
C LEU A 23 -21.16 20.54 -12.70
N ARG A 24 -21.06 21.81 -12.32
CA ARG A 24 -22.01 22.48 -11.41
C ARG A 24 -23.26 23.02 -12.11
N VAL A 25 -23.29 23.05 -13.45
CA VAL A 25 -24.44 23.57 -14.21
C VAL A 25 -25.65 22.64 -14.05
N PRO A 26 -26.82 23.16 -13.63
CA PRO A 26 -28.05 22.37 -13.57
C PRO A 26 -28.38 21.75 -14.92
N GLY A 27 -28.76 20.47 -14.95
CA GLY A 27 -29.10 19.76 -16.19
C GLY A 27 -27.92 19.16 -16.96
N ILE A 28 -26.69 19.22 -16.43
CA ILE A 28 -25.50 18.58 -17.02
C ILE A 28 -25.67 17.09 -17.34
N GLN A 29 -26.59 16.42 -16.62
CA GLN A 29 -27.01 15.03 -16.86
C GLN A 29 -27.41 14.73 -18.30
N SER A 30 -27.98 15.72 -18.99
CA SER A 30 -28.41 15.58 -20.39
C SER A 30 -27.23 15.60 -21.38
N THR A 31 -26.07 16.10 -20.96
CA THR A 31 -24.89 16.31 -21.82
C THR A 31 -23.76 15.33 -21.50
N LYS A 32 -24.06 14.03 -21.40
CA LYS A 32 -23.07 12.98 -21.08
C LYS A 32 -21.85 12.92 -22.01
N GLY A 33 -21.98 13.42 -23.25
CA GLY A 33 -20.90 13.47 -24.23
C GLY A 33 -19.69 14.32 -23.79
N ILE A 34 -19.87 15.20 -22.80
CA ILE A 34 -18.79 16.03 -22.25
C ILE A 34 -17.78 15.23 -21.41
N LEU A 35 -18.14 14.03 -20.95
CA LEU A 35 -17.27 13.21 -20.10
C LEU A 35 -16.04 12.68 -20.85
N ASP A 36 -16.15 12.42 -22.16
CA ASP A 36 -15.02 11.98 -22.99
C ASP A 36 -13.90 13.04 -23.10
N PRO A 37 -14.17 14.30 -23.50
CA PRO A 37 -13.14 15.32 -23.51
C PRO A 37 -12.62 15.62 -22.10
N PHE A 38 -13.46 15.58 -21.07
CA PHE A 38 -13.03 15.78 -19.68
C PHE A 38 -12.06 14.68 -19.23
N SER A 39 -12.33 13.44 -19.59
CA SER A 39 -11.44 12.29 -19.32
C SER A 39 -10.06 12.49 -19.95
N LYS A 40 -10.02 12.94 -21.21
CA LYS A 40 -8.76 13.19 -21.93
C LYS A 40 -7.95 14.33 -21.33
N ILE A 41 -8.62 15.41 -20.92
CA ILE A 41 -7.96 16.56 -20.25
C ILE A 41 -7.39 16.10 -18.90
N LEU A 42 -8.18 15.37 -18.12
CA LEU A 42 -7.78 14.89 -16.80
C LEU A 42 -6.58 13.93 -16.89
N GLY A 43 -6.64 12.92 -17.77
CA GLY A 43 -5.53 11.97 -17.97
C GLY A 43 -4.26 12.68 -18.44
N TYR A 44 -4.37 13.62 -19.38
CA TYR A 44 -3.23 14.43 -19.81
C TYR A 44 -2.64 15.25 -18.66
N GLY A 45 -3.49 15.89 -17.86
CA GLY A 45 -3.08 16.67 -16.70
C GLY A 45 -2.34 15.84 -15.65
N ILE A 46 -2.82 14.62 -15.38
CA ILE A 46 -2.17 13.69 -14.44
C ILE A 46 -0.78 13.28 -14.95
N GLN A 47 -0.63 13.02 -16.25
CA GLN A 47 0.63 12.53 -16.83
C GLN A 47 1.69 13.61 -17.06
N ASN A 48 1.28 14.87 -17.25
CA ASN A 48 2.16 15.90 -17.81
C ASN A 48 2.19 17.22 -17.03
N CYS A 49 1.30 17.45 -16.07
CA CYS A 49 1.22 18.70 -15.31
C CYS A 49 1.30 18.45 -13.80
N SER A 50 1.69 19.45 -13.01
CA SER A 50 1.58 19.36 -11.54
C SER A 50 0.17 19.74 -11.12
N LEU A 51 -0.61 18.77 -10.66
CA LEU A 51 -2.00 18.97 -10.28
C LEU A 51 -2.12 19.34 -8.80
N LYS A 52 -3.21 20.06 -8.49
CA LYS A 52 -3.62 20.33 -7.12
C LYS A 52 -4.75 19.40 -6.72
N TYR A 53 -4.68 18.85 -5.50
CA TYR A 53 -5.60 17.84 -5.00
C TYR A 53 -7.08 18.22 -5.10
N HIS A 54 -7.42 19.46 -4.76
CA HIS A 54 -8.81 19.94 -4.79
C HIS A 54 -9.46 19.84 -6.17
N TYR A 55 -8.72 20.00 -7.27
CA TYR A 55 -9.30 19.82 -8.61
C TYR A 55 -9.66 18.37 -8.88
N LEU A 56 -8.84 17.43 -8.42
CA LEU A 56 -9.07 15.99 -8.60
C LEU A 56 -10.34 15.56 -7.85
N ILE A 57 -10.44 15.95 -6.58
CA ILE A 57 -11.62 15.69 -5.75
C ILE A 57 -12.86 16.33 -6.34
N ASP A 58 -12.84 17.64 -6.61
CA ASP A 58 -14.03 18.36 -7.07
C ASP A 58 -14.57 17.75 -8.37
N LEU A 59 -13.70 17.43 -9.32
CA LEU A 59 -14.10 16.82 -10.58
C LEU A 59 -14.75 15.44 -10.37
N CYS A 60 -14.12 14.56 -9.59
CA CYS A 60 -14.63 13.21 -9.38
C CYS A 60 -15.91 13.22 -8.54
N TYR A 61 -15.95 14.01 -7.47
CA TYR A 61 -17.14 14.18 -6.62
C TYR A 61 -18.31 14.78 -7.38
N LEU A 62 -18.10 15.88 -8.12
CA LEU A 62 -19.15 16.49 -8.93
C LEU A 62 -19.62 15.56 -10.04
N CYS A 63 -18.73 14.80 -10.68
CA CYS A 63 -19.13 13.79 -11.66
C CYS A 63 -20.00 12.69 -11.03
N ASN A 64 -19.58 12.16 -9.87
CA ASN A 64 -20.32 11.12 -9.16
C ASN A 64 -21.70 11.61 -8.69
N ARG A 65 -21.78 12.85 -8.19
CA ARG A 65 -23.03 13.48 -7.75
C ARG A 65 -23.94 13.88 -8.91
N SER A 66 -23.37 14.40 -9.99
CA SER A 66 -24.16 15.01 -11.06
C SER A 66 -24.82 13.99 -11.96
N PHE A 67 -24.28 12.79 -12.16
CA PHE A 67 -24.88 11.75 -13.01
C PHE A 67 -25.59 10.66 -12.19
N THR A 68 -26.60 10.00 -12.77
CA THR A 68 -27.40 8.98 -12.05
C THR A 68 -26.97 7.55 -12.37
N ARG A 69 -26.48 7.31 -13.58
CA ARG A 69 -26.04 5.99 -14.03
C ARG A 69 -24.60 5.75 -13.60
N GLU A 70 -24.34 4.58 -13.02
CA GLU A 70 -23.04 4.24 -12.43
C GLU A 70 -21.89 4.28 -13.43
N ARG A 71 -22.17 3.97 -14.71
CA ARG A 71 -21.18 4.08 -15.78
C ARG A 71 -20.66 5.51 -15.90
N GLU A 72 -21.56 6.49 -15.96
CA GLU A 72 -21.29 7.92 -16.12
C GLU A 72 -20.72 8.55 -14.84
N LYS A 73 -21.27 8.19 -13.67
CA LYS A 73 -20.82 8.70 -12.35
C LYS A 73 -19.32 8.54 -12.13
N GLN A 74 -18.80 7.37 -12.48
CA GLN A 74 -17.43 6.97 -12.19
C GLN A 74 -16.45 7.27 -13.34
N VAL A 75 -16.87 7.93 -14.43
CA VAL A 75 -15.98 8.10 -15.61
C VAL A 75 -14.69 8.82 -15.23
N LEU A 76 -14.78 9.95 -14.53
CA LEU A 76 -13.59 10.70 -14.14
C LEU A 76 -12.79 9.96 -13.07
N THR A 77 -13.44 9.38 -12.06
CA THR A 77 -12.79 8.56 -11.03
C THR A 77 -12.02 7.39 -11.64
N ARG A 78 -12.57 6.71 -12.65
CA ARG A 78 -11.90 5.63 -13.38
C ARG A 78 -10.67 6.10 -14.14
N VAL A 79 -10.64 7.33 -14.66
CA VAL A 79 -9.43 7.89 -15.28
C VAL A 79 -8.33 8.02 -14.23
N VAL A 80 -8.65 8.57 -13.06
CA VAL A 80 -7.69 8.72 -11.95
C VAL A 80 -7.10 7.38 -11.52
N VAL A 81 -7.96 6.39 -11.30
CA VAL A 81 -7.55 5.02 -10.93
C VAL A 81 -6.77 4.36 -12.04
N PHE A 82 -7.19 4.53 -13.30
CA PHE A 82 -6.47 3.98 -14.45
C PHE A 82 -5.04 4.50 -14.53
N GLU A 83 -4.83 5.81 -14.40
CA GLU A 83 -3.47 6.40 -14.42
C GLU A 83 -2.61 5.91 -13.25
N LEU A 84 -3.18 5.75 -12.05
CA LEU A 84 -2.47 5.15 -10.92
C LEU A 84 -2.07 3.70 -11.20
N VAL A 85 -2.99 2.90 -11.74
CA VAL A 85 -2.76 1.49 -12.08
C VAL A 85 -1.69 1.37 -13.17
N GLN A 86 -1.71 2.25 -14.18
CA GLN A 86 -0.66 2.32 -15.20
C GLN A 86 0.71 2.63 -14.57
N ALA A 87 0.77 3.56 -13.62
CA ALA A 87 1.99 3.92 -12.93
C ALA A 87 2.57 2.77 -12.09
N ILE A 88 1.73 2.04 -11.35
CA ILE A 88 2.20 0.90 -10.53
C ILE A 88 2.54 -0.34 -11.36
N LYS A 89 1.73 -0.65 -12.39
CA LYS A 89 1.84 -1.90 -13.16
C LYS A 89 2.84 -1.80 -14.30
N PHE A 90 2.71 -0.75 -15.11
CA PHE A 90 3.50 -0.56 -16.33
C PHE A 90 4.62 0.47 -16.15
N LYS A 91 4.76 1.04 -14.93
CA LYS A 91 5.82 1.99 -14.59
C LYS A 91 5.78 3.22 -15.51
N THR A 92 4.56 3.64 -15.87
CA THR A 92 4.36 4.83 -16.70
C THR A 92 4.81 6.09 -15.97
N ALA A 93 5.44 7.00 -16.71
CA ALA A 93 6.02 8.21 -16.15
C ALA A 93 4.97 9.27 -15.80
N ILE A 94 4.79 9.53 -14.50
CA ILE A 94 3.94 10.61 -13.97
C ILE A 94 4.75 11.50 -13.01
N PRO A 95 4.35 12.76 -12.78
CA PRO A 95 4.97 13.61 -11.76
C PRO A 95 4.80 13.02 -10.36
N ASP A 96 5.81 13.17 -9.51
CA ASP A 96 5.89 12.54 -8.18
C ASP A 96 4.78 13.05 -7.26
N THR A 97 4.55 14.36 -7.29
CA THR A 97 3.45 15.02 -6.58
C THR A 97 2.10 14.44 -6.98
N ASN A 98 1.91 14.15 -8.27
CA ASN A 98 0.68 13.52 -8.75
C ASN A 98 0.59 12.08 -8.26
N PHE A 99 1.67 11.28 -8.32
CA PHE A 99 1.63 9.88 -7.88
C PHE A 99 1.18 9.78 -6.41
N LEU A 100 1.82 10.56 -5.54
CA LEU A 100 1.45 10.66 -4.14
C LEU A 100 -0.01 11.13 -3.96
N MET A 101 -0.41 12.16 -4.72
CA MET A 101 -1.78 12.69 -4.71
C MET A 101 -2.83 11.64 -5.14
N LEU A 102 -2.54 10.83 -6.17
CA LEU A 102 -3.43 9.76 -6.64
C LEU A 102 -3.63 8.68 -5.57
N ILE A 103 -2.56 8.28 -4.88
CA ILE A 103 -2.66 7.33 -3.77
C ILE A 103 -3.50 7.92 -2.63
N ASN A 104 -3.23 9.17 -2.25
CA ASN A 104 -3.99 9.86 -1.21
C ASN A 104 -5.49 9.95 -1.56
N PHE A 105 -5.82 10.18 -2.83
CA PHE A 105 -7.18 10.22 -3.33
C PHE A 105 -7.92 8.88 -3.12
N ILE A 106 -7.27 7.75 -3.37
CA ILE A 106 -7.86 6.41 -3.09
C ILE A 106 -8.01 6.17 -1.59
N LEU A 107 -6.98 6.55 -0.82
CA LEU A 107 -6.96 6.36 0.62
C LEU A 107 -8.08 7.12 1.31
N GLN A 108 -8.33 8.39 0.93
CA GLN A 108 -9.43 9.17 1.50
C GLN A 108 -10.78 8.45 1.38
N ASP A 109 -11.11 7.91 0.19
CA ASP A 109 -12.33 7.14 -0.04
C ASP A 109 -12.37 5.81 0.75
N SER A 110 -11.21 5.29 1.12
CA SER A 110 -11.04 4.08 1.92
C SER A 110 -11.04 4.35 3.43
N GLY A 111 -10.99 5.62 3.85
CA GLY A 111 -10.82 6.05 5.24
C GLY A 111 -9.36 6.08 5.71
N GLY A 112 -8.39 5.99 4.81
CA GLY A 112 -6.96 6.12 5.10
C GLY A 112 -6.40 7.50 4.74
N MET A 113 -5.13 7.73 5.09
CA MET A 113 -4.39 8.93 4.71
C MET A 113 -2.89 8.65 4.68
N LEU A 114 -2.19 9.32 3.79
CA LEU A 114 -0.72 9.35 3.81
C LEU A 114 -0.21 10.25 4.94
N PRO A 115 0.96 9.94 5.54
CA PRO A 115 1.61 10.86 6.46
C PRO A 115 1.84 12.23 5.79
N PRO A 116 1.60 13.35 6.50
CA PRO A 116 1.90 14.67 5.97
C PRO A 116 3.42 14.79 5.75
N THR A 117 3.82 14.79 4.49
CA THR A 117 5.22 14.98 4.06
C THR A 117 5.37 16.31 3.35
N VAL A 118 6.59 16.85 3.27
CA VAL A 118 6.89 18.11 2.57
C VAL A 118 6.42 18.08 1.10
N ALA A 119 6.38 16.90 0.47
CA ALA A 119 5.88 16.70 -0.89
C ALA A 119 4.36 16.89 -1.04
N MET A 120 3.60 16.90 0.06
CA MET A 120 2.14 16.98 0.08
C MET A 120 1.62 18.39 0.44
N ASP A 121 2.50 19.37 0.61
CA ASP A 121 2.11 20.71 1.06
C ASP A 121 1.21 21.38 0.01
N GLY A 122 -0.07 21.58 0.34
CA GLY A 122 -1.13 22.05 -0.57
C GLY A 122 -1.91 20.96 -1.34
N ASN A 123 -1.56 19.67 -1.18
CA ASN A 123 -2.22 18.50 -1.76
C ASN A 123 -2.91 17.59 -0.72
N LEU A 124 -3.00 18.03 0.53
CA LEU A 124 -3.75 17.35 1.58
C LEU A 124 -5.26 17.68 1.48
N PRO A 125 -6.16 16.78 1.90
CA PRO A 125 -7.54 17.13 2.15
C PRO A 125 -7.57 18.27 3.17
N PRO A 126 -8.48 19.25 3.05
CA PRO A 126 -8.63 20.25 4.10
C PRO A 126 -8.94 19.53 5.43
N PRO A 127 -8.34 19.95 6.56
CA PRO A 127 -8.38 19.24 7.83
C PRO A 127 -9.73 19.45 8.54
N TYR A 128 -10.82 19.10 7.88
CA TYR A 128 -12.15 19.06 8.48
C TYR A 128 -12.46 17.60 8.83
N PRO A 129 -12.14 17.14 10.05
CA PRO A 129 -12.57 15.83 10.54
C PRO A 129 -14.11 15.67 10.55
N ASP A 130 -14.84 16.79 10.57
CA ASP A 130 -16.32 16.83 10.51
C ASP A 130 -16.86 17.29 9.14
N GLY A 131 -16.00 17.41 8.12
CA GLY A 131 -16.39 17.81 6.78
C GLY A 131 -17.11 16.68 6.02
N PRO A 132 -17.94 16.98 5.00
CA PRO A 132 -18.55 15.94 4.21
C PRO A 132 -17.46 15.09 3.54
N VAL A 133 -17.41 13.80 3.87
CA VAL A 133 -16.58 12.82 3.16
C VAL A 133 -17.02 12.86 1.69
N PHE A 134 -16.19 13.42 0.83
CA PHE A 134 -16.44 13.46 -0.61
C PHE A 134 -16.32 12.03 -1.14
N ASN A 135 -17.44 11.31 -1.21
CA ASN A 135 -17.45 9.99 -1.81
C ASN A 135 -17.24 10.12 -3.32
N THR A 136 -16.05 9.76 -3.79
CA THR A 136 -15.71 9.82 -5.21
C THR A 136 -15.88 8.47 -5.93
N GLY A 137 -16.00 7.38 -5.17
CA GLY A 137 -16.08 6.00 -5.67
C GLY A 137 -14.71 5.39 -6.02
N ALA A 138 -13.63 6.06 -5.63
CA ALA A 138 -12.26 5.71 -6.00
C ALA A 138 -11.81 4.38 -5.38
N ALA A 139 -12.15 4.13 -4.12
CA ALA A 139 -11.87 2.85 -3.46
C ALA A 139 -12.57 1.67 -4.18
N GLU A 140 -13.83 1.86 -4.60
CA GLU A 140 -14.57 0.82 -5.35
C GLU A 140 -13.97 0.58 -6.73
N CYS A 141 -13.54 1.64 -7.43
CA CYS A 141 -12.83 1.50 -8.71
C CYS A 141 -11.49 0.77 -8.53
N MET A 142 -10.72 1.11 -7.49
CA MET A 142 -9.41 0.49 -7.22
C MET A 142 -9.52 -0.97 -6.77
N ARG A 143 -10.67 -1.40 -6.20
CA ARG A 143 -10.90 -2.79 -5.76
C ARG A 143 -10.69 -3.81 -6.87
N GLN A 144 -11.02 -3.44 -8.11
CA GLN A 144 -10.84 -4.30 -9.30
C GLN A 144 -9.36 -4.53 -9.64
N HIS A 145 -8.47 -3.72 -9.07
CA HIS A 145 -7.02 -3.73 -9.28
C HIS A 145 -6.25 -4.17 -8.04
N LEU A 146 -6.90 -4.85 -7.08
CA LEU A 146 -6.26 -5.31 -5.86
C LEU A 146 -5.07 -6.26 -6.13
N SER A 147 -5.16 -7.09 -7.16
CA SER A 147 -4.03 -7.94 -7.59
C SER A 147 -2.84 -7.11 -8.05
N ASP A 148 -3.08 -6.08 -8.88
CA ASP A 148 -2.02 -5.20 -9.38
C ASP A 148 -1.32 -4.46 -8.21
N ALA A 149 -2.07 -4.10 -7.16
CA ALA A 149 -1.54 -3.50 -5.94
C ALA A 149 -0.66 -4.49 -5.13
N LEU A 150 -1.11 -5.75 -4.98
CA LEU A 150 -0.32 -6.80 -4.31
C LEU A 150 0.97 -7.12 -5.07
N ASP A 151 0.91 -7.18 -6.40
CA ASP A 151 2.06 -7.40 -7.28
C ASP A 151 3.07 -6.25 -7.18
N PHE A 152 2.58 -5.00 -7.09
CA PHE A 152 3.44 -3.84 -6.87
C PHE A 152 4.19 -3.90 -5.52
N LEU A 153 3.51 -4.34 -4.46
CA LEU A 153 4.12 -4.49 -3.14
C LEU A 153 5.17 -5.60 -3.11
N SER A 154 4.90 -6.72 -3.78
CA SER A 154 5.80 -7.89 -3.83
C SER A 154 7.07 -7.64 -4.66
N ASP A 155 6.99 -6.82 -5.73
CA ASP A 155 8.14 -6.52 -6.61
C ASP A 155 9.29 -5.86 -5.82
N PHE A 156 10.41 -6.60 -5.72
CA PHE A 156 11.65 -6.17 -5.06
C PHE A 156 12.31 -4.98 -5.73
N HIS A 157 12.26 -4.92 -7.06
CA HIS A 157 12.97 -3.94 -7.85
C HIS A 157 12.19 -2.64 -8.03
N THR A 158 10.92 -2.59 -7.61
CA THR A 158 10.07 -1.41 -7.74
C THR A 158 10.71 -0.15 -7.18
N LEU A 159 11.27 -0.19 -5.97
CA LEU A 159 11.89 0.98 -5.33
C LEU A 159 13.05 1.54 -6.18
N GLY A 160 13.92 0.65 -6.68
CA GLY A 160 15.03 1.04 -7.55
C GLY A 160 14.62 1.48 -8.96
N LYS A 161 13.41 1.08 -9.42
CA LYS A 161 12.87 1.39 -10.75
C LYS A 161 12.03 2.67 -10.77
N ILE A 162 11.34 3.02 -9.68
CA ILE A 162 10.60 4.29 -9.56
C ILE A 162 11.54 5.48 -9.86
N LYS A 163 12.82 5.33 -9.52
CA LYS A 163 13.94 6.22 -9.90
C LYS A 163 13.97 6.68 -11.36
N SER A 164 13.59 5.84 -12.33
CA SER A 164 13.75 6.15 -13.77
C SER A 164 12.52 6.72 -14.46
N TYR A 165 11.33 6.62 -13.84
CA TYR A 165 10.07 6.94 -14.49
C TYR A 165 9.41 8.22 -13.94
N CYS A 166 9.87 8.70 -12.80
CA CYS A 166 9.44 9.96 -12.21
C CYS A 166 9.98 11.16 -12.99
N LYS A 167 9.09 12.04 -13.49
CA LYS A 167 9.46 13.22 -14.30
C LYS A 167 9.95 14.38 -13.42
N GLY A 168 11.05 14.20 -12.69
CA GLY A 168 11.95 15.25 -12.16
C GLY A 168 11.37 16.50 -11.49
N MET A 169 10.08 16.55 -11.15
CA MET A 169 9.43 17.71 -10.53
C MET A 169 9.51 17.51 -9.02
N THR A 170 10.74 17.59 -8.52
CA THR A 170 11.12 17.22 -7.15
C THR A 170 10.53 18.21 -6.15
N VAL A 171 9.48 17.80 -5.44
CA VAL A 171 9.03 18.49 -4.23
C VAL A 171 9.56 17.71 -3.02
N GLY A 172 10.77 18.05 -2.60
CA GLY A 172 11.22 17.95 -1.20
C GLY A 172 11.47 16.57 -0.56
N LEU A 173 11.12 15.44 -1.17
CA LEU A 173 11.49 14.11 -0.66
C LEU A 173 12.74 13.58 -1.37
N ASN A 174 13.66 12.98 -0.61
CA ASN A 174 14.75 12.22 -1.22
C ASN A 174 14.19 10.99 -1.96
N GLU A 175 14.88 10.56 -3.00
CA GLU A 175 14.43 9.49 -3.91
C GLU A 175 14.15 8.17 -3.16
N ASP A 176 14.93 7.89 -2.11
CA ASP A 176 14.79 6.70 -1.26
C ASP A 176 13.49 6.72 -0.42
N THR A 177 13.00 7.90 -0.03
CA THR A 177 11.77 8.06 0.77
C THR A 177 10.52 8.01 -0.08
N LEU A 178 10.57 8.46 -1.35
CA LEU A 178 9.40 8.47 -2.24
C LEU A 178 8.88 7.06 -2.49
N GLY A 179 9.75 6.14 -2.91
CA GLY A 179 9.35 4.75 -3.18
C GLY A 179 8.77 4.06 -1.94
N GLY A 180 9.37 4.30 -0.77
CA GLY A 180 8.86 3.80 0.51
C GLY A 180 7.47 4.36 0.84
N THR A 181 7.26 5.67 0.63
CA THR A 181 5.96 6.33 0.85
C THR A 181 4.88 5.77 -0.08
N LEU A 182 5.21 5.56 -1.36
CA LEU A 182 4.28 4.97 -2.33
C LEU A 182 3.89 3.54 -1.93
N LYS A 183 4.87 2.68 -1.59
CA LYS A 183 4.58 1.32 -1.10
C LYS A 183 3.77 1.32 0.18
N SER A 184 4.10 2.20 1.13
CA SER A 184 3.35 2.34 2.38
C SER A 184 1.90 2.75 2.11
N GLY A 185 1.65 3.69 1.22
CA GLY A 185 0.29 4.11 0.84
C GLY A 185 -0.53 3.02 0.15
N ILE A 186 0.07 2.31 -0.81
CA ILE A 186 -0.60 1.15 -1.45
C ILE A 186 -0.86 0.04 -0.42
N ALA A 187 0.09 -0.24 0.48
CA ALA A 187 -0.09 -1.23 1.52
C ALA A 187 -1.20 -0.85 2.51
N GLN A 188 -1.29 0.43 2.87
CA GLN A 188 -2.38 0.94 3.70
C GLN A 188 -3.75 0.75 3.02
N TYR A 189 -3.84 1.03 1.71
CA TYR A 189 -5.05 0.75 0.95
C TYR A 189 -5.41 -0.74 0.95
N VAL A 190 -4.44 -1.62 0.67
CA VAL A 190 -4.65 -3.09 0.67
C VAL A 190 -5.13 -3.55 2.05
N ALA A 191 -4.53 -3.06 3.14
CA ALA A 191 -4.93 -3.37 4.51
C ALA A 191 -6.39 -2.98 4.79
N LEU A 192 -6.78 -1.76 4.42
CA LEU A 192 -8.15 -1.27 4.59
C LEU A 192 -9.16 -2.06 3.76
N GLU A 193 -8.81 -2.41 2.52
CA GLU A 193 -9.68 -3.20 1.63
C GLU A 193 -9.83 -4.64 2.13
N MET A 194 -8.77 -5.25 2.66
CA MET A 194 -8.84 -6.56 3.31
C MET A 194 -9.73 -6.53 4.57
N MET A 195 -9.61 -5.47 5.38
CA MET A 195 -10.46 -5.25 6.56
C MET A 195 -11.95 -5.09 6.21
N ARG A 196 -12.30 -4.34 5.16
CA ARG A 196 -13.70 -4.17 4.71
C ARG A 196 -14.35 -5.49 4.30
N GLY A 197 -13.56 -6.42 3.74
CA GLY A 197 -14.00 -7.76 3.38
C GLY A 197 -13.99 -8.77 4.53
N ASN A 198 -13.58 -8.36 5.74
CA ASN A 198 -13.37 -9.25 6.87
C ASN A 198 -14.66 -9.51 7.67
N SER A 199 -15.70 -10.01 7.00
CA SER A 199 -16.87 -10.57 7.70
C SER A 199 -16.52 -11.95 8.27
N ARG A 200 -16.71 -12.15 9.59
CA ARG A 200 -16.71 -13.38 10.44
C ARG A 200 -15.74 -14.56 10.16
N ASP A 201 -15.40 -14.86 8.91
CA ASP A 201 -14.68 -16.06 8.45
C ASP A 201 -13.23 -15.79 8.00
N ASN A 202 -12.66 -14.60 8.24
CA ASN A 202 -11.27 -14.24 7.87
C ASN A 202 -10.88 -14.52 6.39
N ARG A 203 -11.85 -14.54 5.47
CA ARG A 203 -11.66 -14.95 4.07
C ARG A 203 -10.78 -14.02 3.26
N ALA A 204 -10.69 -12.74 3.64
CA ALA A 204 -9.91 -11.75 2.90
C ALA A 204 -8.42 -12.08 2.93
N ALA A 205 -7.88 -12.45 4.11
CA ALA A 205 -6.50 -12.87 4.27
C ALA A 205 -6.20 -14.13 3.45
N ALA A 206 -7.06 -15.16 3.51
CA ALA A 206 -6.86 -16.38 2.72
C ALA A 206 -6.90 -16.14 1.20
N ARG A 207 -7.72 -15.20 0.74
CA ARG A 207 -7.82 -14.84 -0.68
C ARG A 207 -6.63 -14.02 -1.18
N CYS A 208 -6.21 -13.02 -0.40
CA CYS A 208 -5.13 -12.10 -0.78
C CYS A 208 -3.74 -12.69 -0.52
N LEU A 209 -3.62 -13.58 0.48
CA LEU A 209 -2.38 -14.22 0.92
C LEU A 209 -2.58 -15.75 1.02
N PRO A 210 -2.88 -16.45 -0.09
CA PRO A 210 -3.15 -17.89 -0.05
C PRO A 210 -1.94 -18.70 0.44
N TRP A 211 -0.73 -18.19 0.23
CA TRP A 211 0.51 -18.78 0.71
C TRP A 211 0.64 -18.77 2.25
N LEU A 212 -0.05 -17.84 2.94
CA LEU A 212 0.11 -17.64 4.38
C LEU A 212 -0.22 -18.90 5.17
N TYR A 213 -1.24 -19.65 4.73
CA TYR A 213 -1.72 -20.86 5.41
C TYR A 213 -1.14 -22.15 4.83
N ASN A 214 -0.25 -22.06 3.84
CA ASN A 214 0.33 -23.22 3.16
C ASN A 214 1.86 -23.11 3.15
N THR A 215 2.47 -23.43 4.28
CA THR A 215 3.92 -23.49 4.43
C THR A 215 4.47 -24.78 3.82
N ALA A 216 5.40 -24.65 2.87
CA ALA A 216 6.14 -25.80 2.35
C ALA A 216 6.94 -26.49 3.48
N SER A 217 6.88 -27.82 3.57
CA SER A 217 7.62 -28.57 4.58
C SER A 217 9.13 -28.35 4.45
N SER A 218 9.84 -28.25 5.57
CA SER A 218 11.31 -28.07 5.62
C SER A 218 12.11 -29.11 4.82
N LEU A 219 11.56 -30.32 4.65
CA LEU A 219 12.19 -31.43 3.91
C LEU A 219 12.21 -31.26 2.38
N GLN A 220 11.50 -30.28 1.81
CA GLN A 220 11.38 -30.09 0.36
C GLN A 220 11.88 -28.70 -0.12
N GLN A 221 12.75 -28.04 0.65
CA GLN A 221 13.14 -26.67 0.35
C GLN A 221 14.29 -26.57 -0.64
N GLY A 222 13.96 -26.23 -1.89
CA GLY A 222 14.94 -25.79 -2.87
C GLY A 222 15.22 -24.29 -2.78
N PRO A 223 16.22 -23.79 -3.55
CA PRO A 223 16.55 -22.37 -3.62
C PRO A 223 15.38 -21.49 -4.06
N ARG A 224 14.45 -22.03 -4.88
CA ARG A 224 13.30 -21.30 -5.38
C ARG A 224 12.27 -21.06 -4.28
N GLU A 225 11.90 -22.11 -3.56
CA GLU A 225 10.93 -22.06 -2.47
C GLU A 225 11.41 -21.12 -1.35
N PHE A 226 12.73 -21.12 -1.09
CA PHE A 226 13.34 -20.15 -0.18
C PHE A 226 13.14 -18.70 -0.65
N LEU A 227 13.43 -18.38 -1.91
CA LEU A 227 13.27 -17.03 -2.45
C LEU A 227 11.80 -16.60 -2.51
N ASP A 228 10.89 -17.52 -2.84
CA ASP A 228 9.45 -17.27 -2.80
C ASP A 228 9.00 -16.95 -1.36
N CYS A 229 9.49 -17.69 -0.36
CA CYS A 229 9.23 -17.42 1.05
C CYS A 229 9.76 -16.03 1.48
N VAL A 230 10.95 -15.62 1.02
CA VAL A 230 11.47 -14.27 1.25
C VAL A 230 10.56 -13.21 0.59
N GLY A 231 10.02 -13.49 -0.59
CA GLY A 231 9.02 -12.63 -1.24
C GLY A 231 7.74 -12.48 -0.41
N HIS A 232 7.23 -13.60 0.13
CA HIS A 232 6.03 -13.64 0.97
C HIS A 232 6.18 -12.80 2.25
N ILE A 233 7.26 -13.00 3.02
CA ILE A 233 7.45 -12.24 4.26
C ILE A 233 7.61 -10.74 3.99
N ARG A 234 8.21 -10.35 2.87
CA ARG A 234 8.36 -8.94 2.48
C ARG A 234 7.03 -8.30 2.13
N LEU A 235 6.16 -9.01 1.40
CA LEU A 235 4.80 -8.56 1.13
C LEU A 235 4.02 -8.36 2.43
N LEU A 236 4.13 -9.32 3.36
CA LEU A 236 3.47 -9.23 4.66
C LEU A 236 4.02 -8.06 5.50
N SER A 237 5.33 -7.82 5.52
CA SER A 237 5.91 -6.66 6.19
C SER A 237 5.32 -5.34 5.66
N TRP A 238 5.18 -5.18 4.34
CA TRP A 238 4.54 -4.00 3.77
C TRP A 238 3.08 -3.88 4.21
N LEU A 239 2.32 -4.98 4.18
CA LEU A 239 0.92 -4.99 4.60
C LEU A 239 0.77 -4.58 6.07
N LEU A 240 1.56 -5.16 6.97
CA LEU A 240 1.56 -4.81 8.40
C LEU A 240 1.96 -3.36 8.62
N LEU A 241 2.97 -2.86 7.90
CA LEU A 241 3.37 -1.46 7.96
C LEU A 241 2.24 -0.53 7.53
N GLY A 242 1.53 -0.84 6.43
CA GLY A 242 0.36 -0.07 6.00
C GLY A 242 -0.76 -0.04 7.05
N SER A 243 -1.01 -1.19 7.68
CA SER A 243 -1.98 -1.35 8.77
C SER A 243 -1.64 -0.53 10.01
N LEU A 244 -0.38 -0.61 10.44
CA LEU A 244 0.15 0.13 11.59
C LEU A 244 0.17 1.63 11.31
N SER A 245 0.55 2.05 10.10
CA SER A 245 0.49 3.45 9.69
C SER A 245 -0.93 4.01 9.75
N HIS A 246 -1.93 3.26 9.31
CA HIS A 246 -3.33 3.69 9.48
C HIS A 246 -3.70 3.87 10.96
N THR A 247 -3.37 2.87 11.78
CA THR A 247 -3.66 2.87 13.21
C THR A 247 -3.01 4.07 13.91
N ALA A 248 -1.75 4.37 13.58
CA ALA A 248 -1.04 5.52 14.13
C ALA A 248 -1.64 6.87 13.70
N LEU A 249 -2.15 6.98 12.47
CA LEU A 249 -2.68 8.25 11.94
C LEU A 249 -4.13 8.54 12.34
N HIS A 250 -4.96 7.52 12.51
CA HIS A 250 -6.40 7.67 12.79
C HIS A 250 -6.83 7.22 14.19
N ALA A 251 -5.91 6.65 14.98
CA ALA A 251 -6.23 5.99 16.26
C ALA A 251 -7.34 4.93 16.15
N SER A 252 -7.55 4.38 14.95
CA SER A 252 -8.49 3.31 14.64
C SER A 252 -7.76 2.04 14.23
N THR A 253 -8.15 0.91 14.80
CA THR A 253 -7.51 -0.37 14.52
C THR A 253 -7.67 -0.77 13.06
N CYS A 254 -6.56 -1.11 12.41
CA CYS A 254 -6.56 -1.86 11.17
C CYS A 254 -5.93 -3.24 11.44
N THR A 255 -6.71 -4.30 11.25
CA THR A 255 -6.28 -5.69 11.49
C THR A 255 -6.59 -6.60 10.30
N PRO A 256 -5.90 -6.43 9.14
CA PRO A 256 -6.15 -7.21 7.93
C PRO A 256 -5.67 -8.66 8.01
N VAL A 257 -4.69 -8.94 8.89
CA VAL A 257 -4.12 -10.27 9.11
C VAL A 257 -4.63 -10.79 10.45
N PRO A 258 -5.33 -11.94 10.48
CA PRO A 258 -5.84 -12.51 11.72
C PRO A 258 -4.70 -12.95 12.63
N GLN A 259 -4.86 -12.77 13.95
CA GLN A 259 -3.86 -13.18 14.94
C GLN A 259 -3.66 -14.70 14.95
N GLU A 260 -4.66 -15.47 14.50
CA GLU A 260 -4.59 -16.93 14.33
C GLU A 260 -3.53 -17.35 13.29
N ALA A 261 -3.12 -16.45 12.38
CA ALA A 261 -2.04 -16.70 11.44
C ALA A 261 -0.64 -16.69 12.09
N SER A 262 -0.51 -16.31 13.38
CA SER A 262 0.77 -16.16 14.08
C SER A 262 1.68 -17.38 13.96
N CYS A 263 1.11 -18.58 14.12
CA CYS A 263 1.87 -19.83 13.96
C CYS A 263 2.44 -20.00 12.55
N HIS A 264 1.65 -19.71 11.51
CA HIS A 264 2.11 -19.83 10.14
C HIS A 264 3.14 -18.76 9.76
N ILE A 265 3.02 -17.55 10.32
CA ILE A 265 4.02 -16.50 10.15
C ILE A 265 5.35 -16.93 10.76
N ALA A 266 5.33 -17.50 11.97
CA ALA A 266 6.51 -18.05 12.61
C ALA A 266 7.14 -19.17 11.75
N ASP A 267 6.33 -20.07 11.21
CA ASP A 267 6.79 -21.15 10.36
C ASP A 267 7.52 -20.59 9.11
N HIS A 268 6.99 -19.57 8.42
CA HIS A 268 7.69 -18.89 7.30
C HIS A 268 9.04 -18.28 7.70
N ILE A 269 9.12 -17.70 8.90
CA ILE A 269 10.38 -17.13 9.42
C ILE A 269 11.39 -18.25 9.69
N GLN A 270 10.96 -19.37 10.26
CA GLN A 270 11.83 -20.53 10.50
C GLN A 270 12.38 -21.11 9.19
N ILE A 271 11.57 -21.18 8.13
CA ILE A 271 12.01 -21.57 6.78
C ILE A 271 13.19 -20.70 6.32
N ILE A 272 13.09 -19.39 6.51
CA ILE A 272 14.15 -18.46 6.11
C ILE A 272 15.39 -18.62 6.99
N MET A 273 15.21 -18.78 8.30
CA MET A 273 16.33 -18.97 9.22
C MET A 273 17.10 -20.27 8.93
N ALA A 274 16.41 -21.37 8.68
CA ALA A 274 17.04 -22.64 8.31
C ALA A 274 17.72 -22.55 6.93
N GLY A 275 17.01 -22.03 5.92
CA GLY A 275 17.52 -21.93 4.56
C GLY A 275 18.69 -20.94 4.40
N PHE A 276 18.82 -19.94 5.27
CA PHE A 276 19.88 -18.93 5.14
C PHE A 276 21.30 -19.51 5.22
N ALA A 277 21.50 -20.51 6.10
CA ALA A 277 22.78 -21.17 6.29
C ALA A 277 23.05 -22.26 5.24
N GLU A 278 21.99 -22.94 4.78
CA GLU A 278 22.07 -24.11 3.90
C GLU A 278 22.09 -23.75 2.41
N GLN A 279 21.40 -22.69 2.01
CA GLN A 279 21.25 -22.32 0.60
C GLN A 279 22.46 -21.50 0.09
N PRO A 280 22.85 -21.65 -1.19
CA PRO A 280 23.96 -20.90 -1.75
C PRO A 280 23.63 -19.40 -1.81
N LYS A 281 24.55 -18.57 -1.31
CA LYS A 281 24.47 -17.09 -1.24
C LYS A 281 24.60 -16.43 -2.62
N ALA A 282 23.76 -16.83 -3.57
CA ALA A 282 23.86 -16.49 -4.98
C ALA A 282 23.14 -15.18 -5.37
N SER A 283 22.37 -14.57 -4.46
CA SER A 283 21.59 -13.36 -4.76
C SER A 283 21.60 -12.35 -3.61
N VAL A 284 21.41 -11.06 -3.95
CA VAL A 284 21.23 -9.98 -2.97
C VAL A 284 20.03 -10.25 -2.07
N LEU A 285 18.95 -10.84 -2.63
CA LEU A 285 17.74 -11.18 -1.89
C LEU A 285 18.00 -12.26 -0.83
N HIS A 286 18.88 -13.23 -1.12
CA HIS A 286 19.35 -14.18 -0.10
C HIS A 286 20.11 -13.45 1.00
N MET A 287 21.06 -12.60 0.62
CA MET A 287 21.91 -11.89 1.59
C MET A 287 21.12 -10.98 2.53
N SER A 288 19.98 -10.44 2.08
CA SER A 288 19.08 -9.61 2.89
C SER A 288 17.92 -10.37 3.55
N SER A 289 17.85 -11.70 3.42
CA SER A 289 16.70 -12.48 3.89
C SER A 289 16.52 -12.45 5.41
N LEU A 290 17.61 -12.55 6.20
CA LEU A 290 17.56 -12.42 7.67
C LEU A 290 17.07 -11.04 8.09
N PHE A 291 17.52 -9.97 7.41
CA PHE A 291 17.04 -8.62 7.67
C PHE A 291 15.51 -8.55 7.51
N HIS A 292 14.97 -9.07 6.40
CA HIS A 292 13.52 -9.08 6.18
C HIS A 292 12.77 -9.94 7.19
N ALA A 293 13.33 -11.08 7.61
CA ALA A 293 12.73 -11.93 8.62
C ALA A 293 12.62 -11.20 9.97
N PHE A 294 13.68 -10.52 10.40
CA PHE A 294 13.66 -9.75 11.65
C PHE A 294 12.74 -8.53 11.59
N VAL A 295 12.70 -7.81 10.47
CA VAL A 295 11.72 -6.72 10.25
C VAL A 295 10.29 -7.25 10.38
N LEU A 296 9.99 -8.43 9.83
CA LEU A 296 8.68 -9.04 9.99
C LEU A 296 8.39 -9.41 11.46
N CYS A 297 9.36 -9.97 12.19
CA CYS A 297 9.19 -10.27 13.62
C CYS A 297 8.82 -9.01 14.43
N GLN A 298 9.49 -7.89 14.16
CA GLN A 298 9.19 -6.62 14.81
C GLN A 298 7.80 -6.10 14.46
N LEU A 299 7.49 -6.05 13.16
CA LEU A 299 6.19 -5.56 12.70
C LEU A 299 5.05 -6.41 13.24
N TRP A 300 5.22 -7.73 13.29
CA TRP A 300 4.25 -8.64 13.89
C TRP A 300 4.10 -8.41 15.40
N THR A 301 5.21 -8.18 16.11
CA THR A 301 5.19 -7.84 17.54
C THR A 301 4.38 -6.57 17.78
N VAL A 302 4.73 -5.47 17.10
CA VAL A 302 4.03 -4.19 17.24
C VAL A 302 2.56 -4.30 16.82
N TYR A 303 2.26 -5.08 15.77
CA TYR A 303 0.89 -5.33 15.33
C TYR A 303 0.04 -6.03 16.39
N LEU A 304 0.57 -7.06 17.06
CA LEU A 304 -0.12 -7.73 18.16
C LEU A 304 -0.22 -6.86 19.42
N GLU A 305 0.83 -6.11 19.76
CA GLU A 305 0.81 -5.16 20.88
C GLU A 305 -0.25 -4.08 20.69
N GLN A 306 -0.36 -3.51 19.48
CA GLN A 306 -1.39 -2.54 19.14
C GLN A 306 -2.80 -3.15 19.24
N SER A 307 -2.99 -4.37 18.74
CA SER A 307 -4.26 -5.11 18.89
C SER A 307 -4.60 -5.34 20.38
N ALA A 308 -3.62 -5.74 21.18
CA ALA A 308 -3.78 -5.96 22.61
C ALA A 308 -4.09 -4.66 23.36
N ALA A 309 -3.49 -3.53 22.96
CA ALA A 309 -3.69 -2.21 23.55
C ALA A 309 -5.10 -1.65 23.31
N CYS A 310 -5.79 -2.13 22.27
CA CYS A 310 -7.19 -1.78 22.01
C CYS A 310 -8.18 -2.54 22.91
N ASN A 311 -7.70 -3.54 23.65
CA ASN A 311 -8.48 -4.25 24.65
C ASN A 311 -8.20 -3.70 26.05
N ILE A 312 -9.15 -3.89 26.97
CA ILE A 312 -8.95 -3.51 28.38
C ILE A 312 -7.76 -4.31 28.94
N PRO A 313 -6.76 -3.67 29.59
CA PRO A 313 -5.64 -4.37 30.20
C PRO A 313 -6.11 -5.49 31.14
N ALA A 314 -5.46 -6.65 31.07
CA ALA A 314 -5.81 -7.86 31.83
C ALA A 314 -7.21 -8.46 31.55
N SER A 315 -7.90 -8.02 30.49
CA SER A 315 -9.06 -8.76 29.96
C SER A 315 -8.64 -10.08 29.31
N GLU A 316 -9.57 -11.03 29.18
CA GLU A 316 -9.33 -12.30 28.47
C GLU A 316 -8.80 -12.06 27.06
N ALA A 317 -9.42 -11.16 26.30
CA ALA A 317 -8.98 -10.81 24.94
C ALA A 317 -7.55 -10.25 24.90
N HIS A 318 -7.20 -9.36 25.83
CA HIS A 318 -5.84 -8.84 25.97
C HIS A 318 -4.84 -9.96 26.28
N SER A 319 -5.16 -10.82 27.25
CA SER A 319 -4.33 -11.96 27.64
C SER A 319 -4.16 -12.97 26.50
N THR A 320 -5.21 -13.22 25.70
CA THR A 320 -5.14 -14.08 24.51
C THR A 320 -4.16 -13.52 23.48
N THR A 321 -4.28 -12.24 23.11
CA THR A 321 -3.37 -11.62 22.12
C THR A 321 -1.92 -11.63 22.61
N MET A 322 -1.69 -11.33 23.90
CA MET A 322 -0.34 -11.41 24.50
C MET A 322 0.19 -12.84 24.54
N GLY A 323 -0.65 -13.83 24.84
CA GLY A 323 -0.29 -15.26 24.77
C GLY A 323 0.17 -15.66 23.37
N ILE A 324 -0.57 -15.26 22.34
CA ILE A 324 -0.22 -15.51 20.93
C ILE A 324 1.14 -14.87 20.58
N LEU A 325 1.45 -13.69 21.12
CA LEU A 325 2.74 -13.03 20.94
C LEU A 325 3.88 -13.80 21.62
N PHE A 326 3.67 -14.30 22.84
CA PHE A 326 4.67 -15.12 23.52
C PHE A 326 4.91 -16.46 22.80
N ASP A 327 3.85 -17.12 22.33
CA ASP A 327 3.96 -18.36 21.56
C ASP A 327 4.73 -18.16 20.26
N PHE A 328 4.50 -17.02 19.57
CA PHE A 328 5.25 -16.63 18.38
C PHE A 328 6.76 -16.57 18.66
N TRP A 329 7.16 -15.83 19.69
CA TRP A 329 8.57 -15.73 20.07
C TRP A 329 9.13 -17.04 20.65
N GLY A 330 8.30 -17.86 21.29
CA GLY A 330 8.65 -19.21 21.73
C GLY A 330 9.04 -20.11 20.55
N LYS A 331 8.39 -19.95 19.40
CA LYS A 331 8.75 -20.64 18.15
C LYS A 331 9.97 -20.05 17.45
N VAL A 332 10.13 -18.72 17.40
CA VAL A 332 11.18 -18.06 16.60
C VAL A 332 12.54 -18.04 17.32
N THR A 333 12.55 -17.79 18.63
CA THR A 333 13.77 -17.62 19.43
C THR A 333 14.75 -18.81 19.32
N PRO A 334 14.33 -20.09 19.37
CA PRO A 334 15.24 -21.21 19.20
C PRO A 334 16.02 -21.19 17.88
N CYS A 335 15.39 -20.79 16.77
CA CYS A 335 16.05 -20.68 15.47
C CYS A 335 17.08 -19.54 15.44
N VAL A 336 16.79 -18.41 16.09
CA VAL A 336 17.75 -17.31 16.25
C VAL A 336 18.98 -17.78 17.04
N LEU A 337 18.77 -18.44 18.17
CA LEU A 337 19.86 -18.99 18.99
C LEU A 337 20.69 -20.02 18.21
N GLN A 338 20.04 -20.89 17.43
CA GLN A 338 20.72 -21.84 16.58
C GLN A 338 21.64 -21.14 15.55
N LEU A 339 21.13 -20.12 14.86
CA LEU A 339 21.93 -19.33 13.91
C LEU A 339 23.14 -18.67 14.55
N VAL A 340 22.97 -18.07 15.72
CA VAL A 340 24.05 -17.43 16.48
C VAL A 340 25.10 -18.47 16.93
N SER A 341 24.66 -19.68 17.32
CA SER A 341 25.56 -20.75 17.73
C SER A 341 26.32 -21.40 16.57
N HIS A 342 25.84 -21.27 15.33
CA HIS A 342 26.36 -22.00 14.18
C HIS A 342 27.74 -21.49 13.71
N SER A 343 27.94 -20.16 13.66
CA SER A 343 29.26 -19.59 13.36
C SER A 343 29.38 -18.14 13.81
N LYS A 344 30.60 -17.66 14.07
CA LYS A 344 30.86 -16.27 14.44
C LYS A 344 30.34 -15.27 13.39
N VAL A 345 30.45 -15.60 12.10
CA VAL A 345 29.96 -14.74 11.01
C VAL A 345 28.44 -14.66 10.99
N LEU A 346 27.74 -15.77 11.25
CA LEU A 346 26.28 -15.76 11.38
C LEU A 346 25.84 -15.02 12.64
N ALA A 347 26.55 -15.18 13.76
CA ALA A 347 26.32 -14.41 14.97
C ALA A 347 26.47 -12.91 14.73
N GLU A 348 27.50 -12.48 14.00
CA GLU A 348 27.70 -11.08 13.62
C GLU A 348 26.59 -10.57 12.69
N MET A 349 26.13 -11.37 11.73
CA MET A 349 25.00 -11.00 10.86
C MET A 349 23.67 -10.91 11.61
N VAL A 350 23.40 -11.85 12.51
CA VAL A 350 22.23 -11.80 13.40
C VAL A 350 22.34 -10.57 14.30
N ASN A 351 23.47 -10.35 14.97
CA ASN A 351 23.66 -9.16 15.79
C ASN A 351 23.50 -7.87 15.00
N LEU A 352 24.04 -7.79 13.79
CA LEU A 352 23.84 -6.65 12.92
C LEU A 352 22.35 -6.43 12.67
N HIS A 353 21.62 -7.43 12.18
CA HIS A 353 20.23 -7.25 11.76
C HIS A 353 19.20 -7.31 12.90
N PHE A 354 19.56 -7.82 14.07
CA PHE A 354 18.71 -7.95 15.24
C PHE A 354 18.98 -6.87 16.30
N LEU A 355 20.20 -6.32 16.39
CA LEU A 355 20.56 -5.27 17.33
C LEU A 355 20.67 -3.87 16.71
N SER A 356 20.75 -3.76 15.37
CA SER A 356 20.55 -2.47 14.68
C SER A 356 19.08 -2.14 14.42
N LEU A 357 18.22 -3.05 14.85
CA LEU A 357 16.79 -2.84 15.10
C LEU A 357 16.57 -1.79 16.17
#